data_AF-A0A4R5EWS5-F1
#
_entry.id   AF-A0A4R5EWS5-F1
#
_cell.length_a   1.000
_cell.length_b   1.000
_cell.length_c   1.000
_cell.angle_alpha   90.00
_cell.angle_beta   90.00
_cell.angle_gamma   90.00
#
_symmetry.space_group_name_H-M   'P 1'
#
loop_
_entity.id
_entity.type
_entity.pdbx_description
1 polymer ?
#
loop_
_entity_poly.entity_id
_entity_poly.type
_entity_poly.pdbx_seq_one_letter_code
_entity_poly.pdbx_strand_id
1 'polypeptide(L)'
;MSTSPQGSALDELRAAYQEQLTRLAAERDAARRQARRAQAQADVARADLASLRSSVQQLLDAAARHLPGLAPGEAPATGPHEAWEARELPPGRRALPAAADAAEDGARPARAA
;
A
#
# COMPACT_ATOMS: atom_id res chain seq x y z
N MET A 1 -47.76 -26.58 -16.42
CA MET A 1 -46.30 -26.59 -16.24
C MET A 1 -46.03 -26.39 -14.76
N SER A 2 -45.82 -27.46 -14.00
CA SER A 2 -45.57 -27.36 -12.56
C SER A 2 -44.07 -27.30 -12.33
N THR A 3 -43.54 -26.10 -12.11
CA THR A 3 -42.19 -25.93 -11.56
C THR A 3 -42.26 -26.32 -10.09
N SER A 4 -41.70 -27.47 -9.74
CA SER A 4 -41.67 -27.94 -8.36
C SER A 4 -40.94 -26.91 -7.47
N PRO A 5 -41.46 -26.59 -6.27
CA PRO A 5 -40.84 -25.59 -5.37
C PRO A 5 -39.41 -25.95 -4.94
N GLN A 6 -39.01 -27.21 -5.10
CA GLN A 6 -37.64 -27.66 -4.89
C GLN A 6 -36.66 -27.13 -5.97
N GLY A 7 -37.15 -26.88 -7.20
CA GLY A 7 -36.35 -26.29 -8.27
C GLY A 7 -36.02 -24.82 -7.98
N SER A 8 -37.00 -24.04 -7.52
CA SER A 8 -36.79 -22.62 -7.20
C SER A 8 -35.83 -22.42 -6.02
N ALA A 9 -35.91 -23.26 -4.98
CA ALA A 9 -35.00 -23.19 -3.84
C ALA A 9 -33.52 -23.48 -4.21
N LEU A 10 -33.28 -24.39 -5.14
CA LEU A 10 -31.93 -24.67 -5.64
C LEU A 10 -31.39 -23.54 -6.51
N ASP A 11 -32.24 -22.92 -7.31
CA ASP A 11 -31.87 -21.78 -8.15
C ASP A 11 -31.58 -20.53 -7.30
N GLU A 12 -32.32 -20.31 -6.22
CA GLU A 12 -32.02 -19.27 -5.22
C GLU A 12 -30.67 -19.48 -4.54
N LEU A 13 -30.35 -20.72 -4.13
CA LEU A 13 -29.04 -21.04 -3.54
C LEU A 13 -27.90 -20.82 -4.54
N ARG A 14 -28.10 -21.22 -5.81
CA ARG A 14 -27.13 -20.99 -6.89
C ARG A 14 -26.93 -19.50 -7.14
N ALA A 15 -28.00 -18.72 -7.16
CA ALA A 15 -27.94 -17.27 -7.34
C ALA A 15 -27.16 -16.62 -6.19
N ALA A 16 -27.49 -16.95 -4.93
CA ALA A 16 -26.78 -16.43 -3.77
C ALA A 16 -25.28 -16.78 -3.79
N TYR A 17 -24.92 -18.00 -4.20
CA TYR A 17 -23.53 -18.39 -4.33
C TYR A 17 -22.80 -17.66 -5.47
N GLN A 18 -23.46 -17.46 -6.61
CA GLN A 18 -22.91 -16.69 -7.72
C GLN A 18 -22.70 -15.22 -7.36
N GLU A 19 -23.62 -14.63 -6.59
CA GLU A 19 -23.46 -13.29 -6.03
C GLU A 19 -22.25 -13.20 -5.10
N GLN A 20 -22.07 -14.19 -4.21
CA GLN A 20 -20.91 -14.27 -3.32
C GLN A 20 -19.59 -14.37 -4.11
N LEU A 21 -19.54 -15.23 -5.13
CA LEU A 21 -18.36 -15.36 -6.00
C LEU A 21 -18.06 -14.06 -6.76
N THR A 22 -19.10 -13.39 -7.25
CA THR A 22 -18.97 -12.11 -7.97
C THR A 22 -18.43 -11.02 -7.04
N ARG A 23 -18.95 -10.94 -5.82
CA ARG A 23 -18.46 -10.03 -4.78
C ARG A 23 -16.99 -10.28 -4.46
N LEU A 24 -16.61 -11.54 -4.23
CA LEU A 24 -15.22 -11.91 -3.93
C LEU A 24 -14.27 -11.56 -5.09
N ALA A 25 -14.69 -11.79 -6.34
CA ALA A 25 -13.92 -11.42 -7.51
C ALA A 25 -13.73 -9.89 -7.60
N ALA A 26 -14.78 -9.11 -7.34
CA ALA A 26 -14.74 -7.65 -7.32
C ALA A 26 -13.79 -7.11 -6.22
N GLU A 27 -13.86 -7.67 -5.02
CA GLU A 27 -12.97 -7.33 -3.90
C GLU A 27 -11.51 -7.65 -4.23
N ARG A 28 -11.23 -8.83 -4.79
CA ARG A 28 -9.89 -9.21 -5.26
C ARG A 28 -9.36 -8.23 -6.30
N ASP A 29 -10.18 -7.85 -7.27
CA ASP A 29 -9.75 -6.97 -8.34
C ASP A 29 -9.55 -5.53 -7.85
N ALA A 30 -10.34 -5.08 -6.86
CA ALA A 30 -10.09 -3.83 -6.15
C ALA A 30 -8.75 -3.86 -5.40
N ALA A 31 -8.47 -4.93 -4.64
CA ALA A 31 -7.21 -5.11 -3.94
C ALA A 31 -6.00 -5.12 -4.90
N ARG A 32 -6.12 -5.79 -6.05
CA ARG A 32 -5.09 -5.80 -7.10
C ARG A 32 -4.83 -4.41 -7.66
N ARG A 33 -5.87 -3.61 -7.91
CA ARG A 33 -5.71 -2.22 -8.36
C ARG A 33 -5.01 -1.38 -7.30
N GLN A 34 -5.38 -1.56 -6.03
CA GLN A 34 -4.73 -0.85 -4.93
C GLN A 34 -3.25 -1.22 -4.80
N ALA A 35 -2.91 -2.51 -4.89
CA ALA A 35 -1.52 -2.97 -4.86
C ALA A 35 -0.68 -2.36 -6.00
N ARG A 36 -1.21 -2.30 -7.23
CA ARG A 36 -0.52 -1.66 -8.36
C ARG A 36 -0.29 -0.16 -8.15
N ARG A 37 -1.27 0.54 -7.57
CA ARG A 37 -1.12 1.97 -7.24
C ARG A 37 -0.05 2.19 -6.17
N ALA A 38 -0.07 1.38 -5.11
CA ALA A 38 0.93 1.45 -4.06
C ALA A 38 2.35 1.16 -4.59
N GLN A 39 2.49 0.18 -5.49
CA GLN A 39 3.77 -0.10 -6.13
C GLN A 39 4.27 1.07 -6.98
N ALA A 40 3.40 1.64 -7.82
CA ALA A 40 3.77 2.81 -8.62
C ALA A 40 4.21 4.00 -7.74
N GLN A 41 3.53 4.23 -6.62
CA GLN A 41 3.93 5.25 -5.64
C GLN A 41 5.29 4.95 -4.99
N ALA A 42 5.56 3.69 -4.66
CA ALA A 42 6.84 3.27 -4.10
C ALA A 42 7.98 3.48 -5.10
N ASP A 43 7.76 3.19 -6.39
CA ASP A 43 8.75 3.38 -7.43
C ASP A 43 9.07 4.86 -7.67
N VAL A 44 8.06 5.73 -7.65
CA VAL A 44 8.26 7.19 -7.68
C VAL A 44 9.06 7.65 -6.44
N ALA A 45 8.67 7.23 -5.24
CA ALA A 45 9.38 7.60 -4.02
C ALA A 45 10.86 7.15 -4.02
N ARG A 46 11.15 5.97 -4.59
CA ARG A 46 12.53 5.50 -4.78
C ARG A 46 13.33 6.38 -5.73
N ALA A 47 12.71 6.82 -6.83
CA ALA A 47 13.35 7.74 -7.77
C ALA A 47 13.62 9.11 -7.13
N ASP A 48 12.66 9.63 -6.35
CA ASP A 48 12.81 10.89 -5.63
C ASP A 48 13.93 10.83 -4.60
N LEU A 49 14.04 9.74 -3.85
CA LEU A 49 15.15 9.51 -2.91
C LEU A 49 16.50 9.45 -3.62
N ALA A 50 16.59 8.81 -4.79
CA ALA A 50 17.82 8.77 -5.57
C ALA A 50 18.22 10.17 -6.08
N SER A 51 17.23 10.95 -6.55
CA SER A 51 17.42 12.34 -6.98
C SER A 51 17.90 13.24 -5.83
N LEU A 52 17.27 13.11 -4.65
CA LEU A 52 17.68 13.82 -3.45
C LEU A 52 19.10 13.45 -3.03
N ARG A 53 19.43 12.16 -3.03
CA ARG A 53 20.80 11.68 -2.72
C ARG A 53 21.83 12.29 -3.67
N SER A 54 21.54 12.33 -4.98
CA SER A 54 22.41 12.98 -5.97
C SER A 54 22.56 14.47 -5.69
N SER A 55 21.46 15.16 -5.37
CA SER A 55 21.45 16.60 -5.12
C SER A 55 22.25 16.95 -3.86
N VAL A 56 22.11 16.14 -2.80
CA VAL A 56 22.89 16.28 -1.56
C VAL A 56 24.37 16.06 -1.84
N GLN A 57 24.74 15.03 -2.59
CA GLN A 57 26.15 14.79 -2.93
C GLN A 57 26.74 15.96 -3.71
N GLN A 58 26.02 16.48 -4.70
CA GLN A 58 26.46 17.66 -5.47
C GLN A 58 26.66 18.89 -4.58
N LEU A 59 25.76 19.10 -3.61
CA LEU A 59 25.87 20.20 -2.65
C LEU A 59 27.09 20.01 -1.72
N LEU A 60 27.33 18.80 -1.23
CA LEU A 60 28.51 18.49 -0.41
C LEU A 60 29.81 18.69 -1.21
N ASP A 61 29.85 18.23 -2.46
CA ASP A 61 31.01 18.41 -3.35
C ASP A 61 31.26 19.89 -3.67
N ALA A 62 30.19 20.70 -3.78
CA ALA A 62 30.30 22.15 -3.96
C ALA A 62 30.79 22.83 -2.68
N ALA A 63 30.26 22.45 -1.51
CA ALA A 63 30.68 22.99 -0.23
C ALA A 63 32.15 22.67 0.08
N ALA A 64 32.60 21.44 -0.20
CA ALA A 64 33.98 21.01 -0.01
C ALA A 64 34.97 21.84 -0.85
N ARG A 65 34.58 22.31 -2.05
CA ARG A 65 35.40 23.21 -2.87
C ARG A 65 35.57 24.60 -2.27
N HIS A 66 34.62 25.06 -1.47
CA HIS A 66 34.63 26.40 -0.88
C HIS A 66 35.11 26.43 0.57
N LEU A 67 35.27 25.28 1.23
CA LEU A 67 35.74 25.18 2.62
C LEU A 67 37.01 24.31 2.72
N PRO A 68 38.22 24.92 2.77
CA PRO A 68 39.45 24.16 2.96
C PRO A 68 39.47 23.57 4.38
N GLY A 69 39.17 22.27 4.51
CA GLY A 69 39.14 21.55 5.79
C GLY A 69 37.96 20.58 5.95
N LEU A 70 36.98 20.59 5.04
CA LEU A 70 36.00 19.51 4.99
C LEU A 70 36.68 18.25 4.46
N ALA A 71 36.85 17.25 5.33
CA ALA A 71 37.21 15.91 4.87
C ALA A 71 36.20 15.50 3.78
N PRO A 72 36.65 14.97 2.62
CA PRO A 72 35.73 14.52 1.59
C PRO A 72 34.80 13.52 2.25
N GLY A 73 33.53 13.89 2.37
CA GLY A 73 32.53 13.08 3.04
C GLY A 73 32.56 11.70 2.37
N GLU A 74 32.90 10.69 3.16
CA GLU A 74 32.84 9.29 2.74
C GLU A 74 31.48 9.11 2.08
N ALA A 75 31.49 8.91 0.76
CA ALA A 75 30.27 8.78 -0.02
C ALA A 75 29.41 7.74 0.70
N PRO A 76 28.11 7.99 0.92
CA PRO A 76 27.27 7.07 1.67
C PRO A 76 27.49 5.69 1.08
N ALA A 77 28.05 4.78 1.89
CA ALA A 77 28.56 3.50 1.44
C ALA A 77 27.57 2.92 0.43
N THR A 78 28.00 2.78 -0.82
CA THR A 78 27.23 2.07 -1.83
C THR A 78 27.34 0.59 -1.48
N GLY A 79 26.62 0.19 -0.43
CA GLY A 79 26.58 -1.13 0.17
C GLY A 79 25.79 -1.01 1.48
N PRO A 80 24.65 -1.70 1.66
CA PRO A 80 24.21 -2.91 0.99
C PRO A 80 22.85 -2.70 0.33
N HIS A 81 22.80 -2.16 -0.89
CA HIS A 81 21.54 -2.18 -1.63
C HIS A 81 21.12 -3.62 -2.06
N GLU A 82 22.02 -4.59 -1.94
CA GLU A 82 21.72 -6.02 -2.14
C GLU A 82 21.15 -6.72 -0.89
N ALA A 83 21.33 -6.16 0.33
CA ALA A 83 20.85 -6.83 1.55
C ALA A 83 19.36 -6.62 1.84
N TRP A 84 18.73 -5.58 1.27
CA TRP A 84 17.28 -5.39 1.41
C TRP A 84 16.46 -6.06 0.31
N GLU A 85 17.06 -6.46 -0.81
CA GLU A 85 16.40 -7.33 -1.80
C GLU A 85 16.35 -8.79 -1.32
N ALA A 86 17.35 -9.25 -0.56
CA ALA A 86 17.39 -10.61 -0.02
C ALA A 86 16.52 -10.85 1.23
N ARG A 87 15.86 -9.82 1.78
CA ARG A 87 14.91 -10.01 2.88
C ARG A 87 13.53 -10.29 2.33
N GLU A 88 13.41 -11.43 1.65
CA GLU A 88 12.12 -12.09 1.46
C GLU A 88 11.47 -12.22 2.85
N LEU A 89 10.37 -11.51 3.06
CA LEU A 89 9.60 -11.69 4.28
C LEU A 89 9.10 -13.14 4.32
N PRO A 90 9.26 -13.86 5.44
CA PRO A 90 8.72 -15.20 5.58
C PRO A 90 7.21 -15.17 5.28
N PRO A 91 6.68 -16.11 4.50
CA PRO A 91 5.26 -16.17 4.15
C PRO A 91 4.47 -16.55 5.41
N GLY A 92 4.13 -15.56 6.23
CA GLY A 92 3.49 -15.84 7.52
C GLY A 92 3.08 -14.63 8.36
N ARG A 93 3.51 -13.42 8.03
CA ARG A 93 3.02 -12.20 8.72
C ARG A 93 2.28 -11.28 7.77
N ARG A 94 1.09 -11.72 7.35
CA ARG A 94 0.00 -10.79 7.03
C ARG A 94 -0.30 -10.02 8.30
N ALA A 95 0.13 -8.76 8.37
CA ALA A 95 -0.39 -7.85 9.37
C ALA A 95 -1.90 -7.70 9.13
N LEU A 96 -2.66 -7.85 10.22
CA LEU A 96 -4.10 -7.68 10.30
C LEU A 96 -4.56 -6.33 9.72
N PRO A 97 -5.82 -6.22 9.24
CA PRO A 97 -6.35 -4.96 8.73
C PRO A 97 -6.19 -3.85 9.76
N ALA A 98 -5.71 -2.69 9.29
CA ALA A 98 -5.72 -1.47 10.08
C ALA A 98 -7.16 -1.16 10.53
N ALA A 99 -7.27 -0.79 11.80
CA ALA A 99 -8.49 -0.59 12.53
C ALA A 99 -9.51 0.29 11.79
N ALA A 100 -10.77 -0.10 11.98
CA ALA A 100 -11.96 0.63 11.61
C ALA A 100 -12.01 2.03 12.28
N ASP A 101 -12.60 2.96 11.54
CA ASP A 101 -13.38 4.11 12.01
C ASP A 101 -12.74 5.07 13.01
N ALA A 102 -12.13 6.13 12.46
CA ALA A 102 -11.99 7.41 13.12
C ALA A 102 -12.64 8.50 12.25
N ALA A 103 -13.98 8.59 12.31
CA ALA A 103 -14.74 9.81 12.01
C ALA A 103 -16.26 9.63 12.31
N GLU A 104 -16.63 9.27 13.53
CA GLU A 104 -17.96 9.61 14.08
C GLU A 104 -17.75 10.28 15.43
N ASP A 105 -17.56 11.60 15.41
CA ASP A 105 -17.88 12.43 16.57
C ASP A 105 -18.10 13.87 16.11
N GLY A 106 -19.33 14.14 15.66
CA GLY A 106 -19.71 15.41 15.05
C GLY A 106 -21.21 15.62 14.92
N ALA A 107 -22.02 15.05 15.82
CA ALA A 107 -23.44 15.37 15.91
C ALA A 107 -23.88 15.36 17.38
N ARG A 108 -23.79 16.53 18.01
CA ARG A 108 -24.31 16.77 19.36
C ARG A 108 -25.81 17.11 19.23
N PRO A 109 -26.77 16.28 19.69
CA PRO A 109 -28.14 16.73 19.82
C PRO A 109 -28.26 17.57 21.10
N ALA A 110 -28.51 18.88 20.95
CA ALA A 110 -28.96 19.72 22.05
C ALA A 110 -30.41 19.33 22.40
N ARG A 111 -30.62 18.76 23.59
CA ARG A 111 -31.95 18.60 24.18
C ARG A 111 -32.31 19.87 24.97
N ALA A 112 -33.53 20.33 24.69
CA ALA A 112 -34.52 20.98 25.56
C ALA A 112 -34.24 22.36 26.18
N ALA A 113 -35.09 23.32 25.80
CA ALA A 113 -35.86 24.18 26.70
C ALA A 113 -37.21 24.48 26.04
#